data_AF-A0A2M7UPX0-F1
#
_entry.id   AF-A0A2M7UPX0-F1
#
_cell.length_a   1.000
_cell.length_b   1.000
_cell.length_c   1.000
_cell.angle_alpha   90.00
_cell.angle_beta   90.00
_cell.angle_gamma   90.00
#
_symmetry.space_group_name_H-M   'P 1'
#
loop_
_entity.id
_entity.type
_entity.pdbx_description
1 polymer ?
#
loop_
_entity_poly.entity_id
_entity_poly.type
_entity_poly.pdbx_seq_one_letter_code
_entity_poly.pdbx_strand_id
1 'polypeptide(L)'
;MAERQPHSLYVTYYKKFGEGLDATVFSTGPDLIFTNDTPSFIFIQSYVEGDDAYVKIYGTSDGRISTLQDPYLSHNIPKEKDYQPSINEIVWFRNIDWQDGRNRNEMITSRYRAIPRHPAQ
;
A
#
# COMPACT_ATOMS: atom_id res chain seq x y z
N MET A 1 2.92 -9.66 0.24
CA MET A 1 3.65 -8.78 1.19
C MET A 1 3.96 -9.58 2.45
N ALA A 2 5.13 -9.38 3.09
CA ALA A 2 5.49 -10.14 4.29
C ALA A 2 4.95 -9.48 5.55
N GLU A 3 5.09 -8.16 5.70
CA GLU A 3 4.48 -7.39 6.80
C GLU A 3 4.26 -5.93 6.42
N ARG A 4 3.12 -5.37 6.82
CA ARG A 4 2.83 -3.93 6.80
C ARG A 4 1.76 -3.62 7.83
N GLN A 5 2.00 -2.61 8.65
CA GLN A 5 0.99 -2.05 9.54
C GLN A 5 0.86 -0.55 9.27
N PRO A 6 -0.35 -0.03 8.96
CA PRO A 6 -0.56 1.41 8.87
C PRO A 6 -0.45 2.07 10.25
N HIS A 7 -0.33 3.38 10.26
CA HIS A 7 -0.53 4.15 11.50
C HIS A 7 -1.94 3.95 12.04
N SER A 8 -2.06 3.95 13.37
CA SER A 8 -3.39 3.93 14.00
C SER A 8 -4.18 5.22 13.77
N LEU A 9 -3.49 6.34 13.52
CA LEU A 9 -4.08 7.65 13.20
C LEU A 9 -4.01 7.88 11.69
N TYR A 10 -5.12 8.31 11.10
CA TYR A 10 -5.14 8.77 9.71
C TYR A 10 -4.47 10.15 9.63
N VAL A 11 -3.50 10.30 8.73
CA VAL A 11 -2.79 11.56 8.49
C VAL A 11 -2.99 11.97 7.03
N THR A 12 -3.75 13.04 6.81
CA THR A 12 -4.11 13.53 5.46
C THR A 12 -2.90 13.82 4.58
N TYR A 13 -1.73 14.13 5.19
CA TYR A 13 -0.48 14.37 4.48
C TYR A 13 -0.12 13.24 3.49
N TYR A 14 -0.37 11.98 3.84
CA TYR A 14 0.00 10.83 3.00
C TYR A 14 -0.95 10.59 1.83
N LYS A 15 -2.12 11.25 1.80
CA LYS A 15 -3.13 11.04 0.74
C LYS A 15 -2.57 11.24 -0.67
N LYS A 16 -1.65 12.21 -0.85
CA LYS A 16 -0.98 12.47 -2.14
C LYS A 16 -0.07 11.33 -2.63
N PHE A 17 0.32 10.41 -1.75
CA PHE A 17 1.23 9.31 -2.07
C PHE A 17 0.53 7.95 -2.17
N GLY A 18 -0.79 7.90 -1.95
CA GLY A 18 -1.56 6.67 -1.85
C GLY A 18 -2.32 6.61 -0.53
N GLU A 19 -3.57 7.02 -0.57
CA GLU A 19 -4.43 7.05 0.62
C GLU A 19 -4.61 5.65 1.21
N GLY A 20 -4.17 5.42 2.45
CA GLY A 20 -4.25 4.08 3.04
C GLY A 20 -3.03 3.20 2.82
N LEU A 21 -1.97 3.65 2.13
CA LEU A 21 -0.78 2.83 1.83
C LEU A 21 0.42 3.07 2.76
N ASP A 22 0.24 3.85 3.82
CA ASP A 22 1.31 4.15 4.77
C ASP A 22 1.74 2.91 5.58
N ALA A 23 2.95 2.95 6.13
CA ALA A 23 3.46 1.97 7.07
C ALA A 23 4.04 2.71 8.28
N THR A 24 3.73 2.24 9.49
CA THR A 24 4.39 2.71 10.71
C THR A 24 5.73 2.01 10.86
N VAL A 25 6.75 2.77 11.26
CA VAL A 25 8.05 2.27 11.68
C VAL A 25 8.23 2.62 13.15
N PHE A 26 8.55 1.63 13.98
CA PHE A 26 8.83 1.83 15.40
C PHE A 26 9.96 0.90 15.86
N SER A 27 10.79 1.35 16.82
CA SER A 27 12.01 0.64 17.22
C SER A 27 11.77 -0.76 17.80
N THR A 28 10.56 -1.06 18.25
CA THR A 28 10.15 -2.38 18.78
C THR A 28 9.10 -3.08 17.91
N GLY A 29 8.92 -2.63 16.66
CA GLY A 29 7.83 -3.03 15.75
C GLY A 29 6.61 -2.12 15.94
N PRO A 30 5.86 -1.76 14.88
CA PRO A 30 5.80 -2.32 13.51
C PRO A 30 6.92 -1.89 12.54
N ASP A 31 7.02 -2.63 11.43
CA ASP A 31 7.95 -2.38 10.32
C ASP A 31 7.30 -2.65 8.95
N LEU A 32 7.99 -2.29 7.87
CA LEU A 32 7.67 -2.62 6.48
C LEU A 32 8.57 -3.77 6.01
N ILE A 33 8.02 -4.98 5.87
CA ILE A 33 8.79 -6.16 5.45
C ILE A 33 8.28 -6.68 4.11
N PHE A 34 9.21 -6.91 3.20
CA PHE A 34 8.94 -7.54 1.91
C PHE A 34 10.00 -8.61 1.58
N THR A 35 9.59 -9.57 0.77
CA THR A 35 10.48 -10.61 0.22
C THR A 35 10.78 -10.24 -1.23
N ASN A 36 12.06 -10.28 -1.62
CA ASN A 36 12.42 -10.30 -3.03
C ASN A 36 12.10 -11.69 -3.59
N ASP A 37 10.96 -11.82 -4.26
CA ASP A 37 10.50 -13.04 -4.92
C ASP A 37 10.77 -13.05 -6.44
N THR A 38 11.73 -12.21 -6.88
CA THR A 38 12.22 -12.18 -8.26
C THR A 38 13.48 -13.03 -8.39
N PRO A 39 13.82 -13.54 -9.60
CA PRO A 39 15.03 -14.34 -9.80
C PRO A 39 16.33 -13.52 -9.76
N SER A 40 16.25 -12.19 -9.63
CA SER A 40 17.37 -11.27 -9.70
C SER A 40 17.56 -10.50 -8.39
N PHE A 41 18.74 -9.93 -8.20
CA PHE A 41 18.97 -8.99 -7.12
C PHE A 41 18.15 -7.71 -7.32
N ILE A 42 17.80 -7.07 -6.19
CA ILE A 42 17.28 -5.72 -6.17
C ILE A 42 18.39 -4.74 -5.79
N PHE A 43 18.31 -3.52 -6.33
CA PHE A 43 19.15 -2.41 -5.93
C PHE A 43 18.32 -1.46 -5.07
N ILE A 44 18.82 -1.15 -3.87
CA ILE A 44 18.19 -0.24 -2.93
C ILE A 44 19.08 0.99 -2.81
N GLN A 45 18.50 2.16 -3.07
CA GLN A 45 19.17 3.45 -2.90
C GLN A 45 18.38 4.29 -1.92
N SER A 46 19.05 4.81 -0.89
CA SER A 46 18.47 5.78 0.02
C SER A 46 19.16 7.14 -0.10
N TYR A 47 18.39 8.20 0.11
CA TYR A 47 18.90 9.57 0.20
C TYR A 47 17.94 10.43 1.02
N VAL A 48 18.42 11.61 1.44
CA VAL A 48 17.65 12.60 2.19
C VAL A 48 17.53 13.86 1.32
N GLU A 49 16.36 14.48 1.31
CA GLU A 49 16.10 15.77 0.66
C GLU A 49 15.27 16.63 1.62
N GLY A 50 15.90 17.65 2.21
CA GLY A 50 15.28 18.43 3.29
C GLY A 50 15.00 17.55 4.51
N ASP A 51 13.74 17.54 4.93
CA ASP A 51 13.25 16.74 6.07
C ASP A 51 12.70 15.36 5.65
N ASP A 52 12.72 15.05 4.35
CA ASP A 52 12.19 13.79 3.81
C ASP A 52 13.33 12.78 3.55
N ALA A 53 13.09 11.52 3.92
CA ALA A 53 13.95 10.40 3.59
C ALA A 53 13.31 9.52 2.51
N TYR A 54 14.09 9.19 1.49
CA TYR A 54 13.64 8.39 0.35
C TYR A 54 14.37 7.06 0.32
N VAL A 55 13.63 6.00 0.03
CA VAL A 55 14.16 4.67 -0.29
C VAL A 55 13.60 4.26 -1.64
N LYS A 56 14.47 4.19 -2.65
CA LYS A 56 14.13 3.72 -3.99
C LYS A 56 14.57 2.27 -4.14
N ILE A 57 13.66 1.43 -4.60
CA ILE A 57 13.89 0.02 -4.82
C ILE A 57 13.76 -0.24 -6.32
N TYR A 58 14.82 -0.79 -6.91
CA TYR A 58 14.89 -1.14 -8.32
C TYR A 58 15.10 -2.64 -8.44
N GLY A 59 14.50 -3.24 -9.47
CA GLY A 59 14.70 -4.64 -9.79
C GLY A 59 14.75 -4.84 -11.30
N THR A 60 15.39 -5.93 -11.71
CA THR A 60 15.28 -6.41 -13.09
C THR A 60 13.86 -6.88 -13.34
N SER A 61 13.25 -6.42 -14.44
CA SER A 61 11.92 -6.89 -14.82
C SER A 61 11.95 -8.40 -15.04
N ASP A 62 11.08 -9.13 -14.36
CA ASP A 62 10.81 -10.55 -14.59
C ASP A 62 9.53 -10.77 -15.42
N GLY A 63 9.01 -9.68 -16.02
CA GLY A 63 7.86 -9.70 -16.90
C GLY A 63 6.50 -9.60 -16.22
N ARG A 64 6.42 -9.58 -14.87
CA ARG A 64 5.15 -9.40 -14.17
C ARG A 64 4.64 -7.96 -14.27
N ILE A 65 3.32 -7.78 -14.30
CA ILE A 65 2.67 -6.47 -14.27
C ILE A 65 1.83 -6.38 -13.00
N SER A 66 2.02 -5.31 -12.22
CA SER A 66 1.23 -5.04 -11.01
C SER A 66 0.36 -3.80 -11.24
N THR A 67 -0.94 -3.94 -11.04
CA THR A 67 -1.92 -2.84 -11.13
C THR A 67 -2.62 -2.66 -9.79
N LEU A 68 -2.84 -1.40 -9.40
CA LEU A 68 -3.58 -1.02 -8.21
C LEU A 68 -4.89 -0.35 -8.63
N GLN A 69 -6.01 -0.82 -8.07
CA GLN A 69 -7.32 -0.20 -8.20
C GLN A 69 -7.52 0.83 -7.09
N ASP A 70 -8.27 1.90 -7.38
CA ASP A 70 -8.53 3.05 -6.52
C ASP A 70 -8.71 2.75 -5.01
N PRO A 71 -8.42 3.72 -4.13
CA PRO A 71 -8.73 3.57 -2.71
C PRO A 71 -10.25 3.50 -2.51
N TYR A 72 -10.69 2.37 -2.00
CA TYR A 72 -12.09 2.12 -1.66
C TYR A 72 -12.32 2.34 -0.15
N LEU A 73 -13.21 3.26 0.14
CA LEU A 73 -13.81 3.54 1.44
C LEU A 73 -15.24 2.99 1.47
N SER A 74 -15.85 3.00 2.65
CA SER A 74 -17.21 2.46 2.88
C SER A 74 -18.31 3.09 2.01
N HIS A 75 -18.06 4.23 1.36
CA HIS A 75 -19.06 4.98 0.60
C HIS A 75 -18.81 5.04 -0.92
N ASN A 76 -17.65 4.61 -1.41
CA ASN A 76 -17.31 4.67 -2.85
C ASN A 76 -16.99 3.30 -3.47
N ILE A 77 -16.96 2.24 -2.66
CA ILE A 77 -16.69 0.89 -3.13
C ILE A 77 -17.86 0.36 -3.98
N PRO A 78 -17.58 -0.30 -5.12
CA PRO A 78 -18.62 -0.91 -5.93
C PRO A 78 -19.34 -2.05 -5.19
N LYS A 79 -20.64 -2.22 -5.45
CA LYS A 79 -21.47 -3.22 -4.74
C LYS A 79 -21.10 -4.66 -5.10
N GLU A 80 -20.51 -4.86 -6.27
CA GLU A 80 -20.05 -6.13 -6.80
C GLU A 80 -18.74 -6.63 -6.17
N LYS A 81 -18.06 -5.83 -5.33
CA LYS A 81 -16.89 -6.30 -4.59
C LYS A 81 -17.33 -7.19 -3.42
N ASP A 82 -16.64 -8.32 -3.27
CA ASP A 82 -16.90 -9.29 -2.20
C ASP A 82 -16.55 -8.78 -0.79
N TYR A 83 -15.81 -7.67 -0.70
CA TYR A 83 -15.45 -7.03 0.56
C TYR A 83 -16.01 -5.62 0.63
N GLN A 84 -16.54 -5.24 1.79
CA GLN A 84 -17.08 -3.92 2.07
C GLN A 84 -16.35 -3.32 3.29
N PRO A 85 -15.50 -2.29 3.12
CA PRO A 85 -14.75 -1.68 4.22
C PRO A 85 -15.67 -1.01 5.24
N SER A 86 -15.27 -1.11 6.51
CA SER A 86 -15.83 -0.32 7.60
C SER A 86 -15.55 1.17 7.37
N ILE A 87 -16.24 2.04 8.11
CA ILE A 87 -16.05 3.51 8.00
C ILE A 87 -14.62 3.99 8.30
N ASN A 88 -13.84 3.18 9.01
CA ASN A 88 -12.45 3.45 9.37
C ASN A 88 -11.45 2.58 8.60
N GLU A 89 -11.87 2.00 7.49
CA GLU A 89 -11.02 1.20 6.60
C GLU A 89 -10.87 1.84 5.23
N ILE A 90 -9.69 1.66 4.65
CA ILE A 90 -9.37 1.99 3.27
C ILE A 90 -8.79 0.73 2.63
N VAL A 91 -9.27 0.39 1.45
CA VAL A 91 -8.93 -0.85 0.76
C VAL A 91 -8.43 -0.54 -0.64
N TRP A 92 -7.34 -1.21 -1.02
CA TRP A 92 -6.88 -1.29 -2.40
C TRP A 92 -6.95 -2.74 -2.87
N PHE A 93 -7.25 -2.93 -4.15
CA PHE A 93 -7.09 -4.23 -4.80
C PHE A 93 -5.89 -4.17 -5.74
N ARG A 94 -4.92 -5.06 -5.52
CA ARG A 94 -3.75 -5.22 -6.38
C ARG A 94 -3.91 -6.49 -7.21
N ASN A 95 -3.84 -6.35 -8.53
CA ASN A 95 -3.70 -7.51 -9.42
C ASN A 95 -2.25 -7.61 -9.89
N ILE A 96 -1.70 -8.83 -9.86
CA ILE A 96 -0.39 -9.15 -10.39
C ILE A 96 -0.57 -10.23 -11.45
N ASP A 97 -0.13 -9.95 -12.66
CA ASP A 97 -0.17 -10.87 -13.80
C ASP A 97 1.26 -11.27 -14.18
N TRP A 98 1.51 -12.57 -14.31
CA TRP A 98 2.78 -13.12 -14.80
C TRP A 98 2.66 -13.54 -16.27
N GLN A 99 3.79 -13.55 -16.98
CA GLN A 99 3.82 -13.94 -18.40
C GLN A 99 3.41 -15.39 -18.65
N ASP A 100 3.53 -16.26 -17.65
CA ASP A 100 3.12 -17.66 -17.73
C ASP A 100 1.60 -17.87 -17.51
N GLY A 101 0.84 -16.79 -17.37
CA GLY A 101 -0.61 -16.80 -17.18
C GLY A 101 -1.05 -16.94 -15.72
N ARG A 102 -0.13 -17.08 -14.76
CA ARG A 102 -0.48 -16.96 -13.34
C ARG A 102 -1.00 -15.55 -13.06
N ASN A 103 -2.00 -15.46 -12.19
CA ASN A 103 -2.49 -14.20 -11.66
C ASN A 103 -2.59 -14.24 -10.13
N ARG A 104 -2.58 -13.07 -9.50
CA ARG A 104 -2.78 -12.93 -8.07
C ARG A 104 -3.51 -11.64 -7.76
N ASN A 105 -4.69 -11.78 -7.16
CA ASN A 105 -5.41 -10.67 -6.57
C ASN A 105 -5.09 -10.58 -5.07
N GLU A 106 -4.75 -9.39 -4.62
CA GLU A 106 -4.49 -9.10 -3.21
C GLU A 106 -5.31 -7.90 -2.76
N MET A 107 -5.80 -7.97 -1.53
CA MET A 107 -6.43 -6.84 -0.87
C MET A 107 -5.42 -6.21 0.09
N ILE A 108 -5.21 -4.90 -0.02
CA ILE A 108 -4.41 -4.11 0.92
C ILE A 108 -5.38 -3.28 1.75
N THR A 109 -5.54 -3.66 3.02
CA THR A 109 -6.45 -2.98 3.94
C THR A 109 -5.66 -2.18 4.96
N SER A 110 -6.07 -0.94 5.19
CA SER A 110 -5.61 -0.13 6.32
C SER A 110 -6.79 0.27 7.19
N ARG A 111 -6.65 0.06 8.51
CA ARG A 111 -7.64 0.41 9.51
C ARG A 111 -7.09 1.47 10.44
N TYR A 112 -7.84 2.56 10.59
CA TYR A 112 -7.51 3.69 11.46
C TYR A 112 -8.48 3.76 12.64
N ARG A 113 -8.15 4.56 13.66
CA ARG A 113 -9.09 4.88 14.75
C ARG A 113 -10.28 5.69 14.23
N ALA A 114 -10.00 6.65 13.36
CA ALA A 114 -11.01 7.45 12.66
C ALA A 114 -10.43 7.98 11.35
N ILE A 115 -11.28 8.09 10.34
CA ILE A 115 -10.99 8.80 9.08
C ILE A 115 -11.88 10.05 9.09
N PRO A 116 -11.32 11.27 8.98
CA PRO A 116 -12.12 12.49 8.93
C PRO A 116 -13.15 12.43 7.80
N ARG A 117 -14.41 12.74 8.13
CA ARG A 117 -15.46 12.91 7.12
C ARG A 117 -15.26 14.30 6.52
N HIS A 118 -14.78 14.36 5.27
CA HIS A 118 -14.47 15.54 4.45
C HIS A 118 -13.05 16.13 4.59
N PRO A 119 -12.45 16.60 3.48
CA PRO A 119 -11.24 17.41 3.55
C PRO A 119 -11.58 18.77 4.16
N ALA A 120 -10.64 19.35 4.91
CA ALA A 120 -10.64 20.78 5.13
C ALA A 120 -10.72 21.45 3.74
N GLN A 121 -11.75 22.26 3.53
CA GLN A 121 -11.85 23.17 2.39
C GLN A 121 -10.79 24.26 2.51
#